data_AF-A0A538ET84-F1
#
_entry.id   AF-A0A538ET84-F1
#
_cell.length_a   1.000
_cell.length_b   1.000
_cell.length_c   1.000
_cell.angle_alpha   90.00
_cell.angle_beta   90.00
_cell.angle_gamma   90.00
#
_symmetry.space_group_name_H-M   'P 1'
#
loop_
_entity.id
_entity.type
_entity.pdbx_description
1 polymer ?
#
loop_
_entity_poly.entity_id
_entity_poly.type
_entity_poly.pdbx_seq_one_letter_code
_entity_poly.pdbx_strand_id
1 'polypeptide(L)'
;MPQEHLIRQPLELGAADRIEQPYRLRCHEDVLAAVDCNDQIAARPELAEPRVLRPRPLAKARALRCVRLLVTRLEEARQRGVRRARQQPAIQQELLCLVERLQRPVRRQPALEGATFPKLLHTRVVGAHPTAAIVTIGNELVSGDIANTNGSWLAARLEELGFDVILIAALPDDEERVSAFVRVQAQDADVVVVTGGLGGTPDDLTREAIGAAFELPLVEQPEVAARLRERFERAPDYAARWAQLPEGSRPMEIERGGAPGFVLGNVYVLPGLPGEMEAMFELVAAEIGGPSPIGSWRRTYRTTESRIVEVLEAAGTEHPEVRVGSYPSFGAEGSTVEIVLKSSDPDALAAAQAWLEGELQGLD
;
A
#
# COMPACT_ATOMS: atom_id res chain seq x y z
N MET A 1 31.97 28.81 63.89
CA MET A 1 32.04 30.14 63.26
C MET A 1 32.78 30.00 61.94
N PRO A 2 32.23 30.60 60.88
CA PRO A 2 31.91 29.93 59.61
C PRO A 2 32.66 30.60 58.44
N GLN A 3 32.54 30.14 57.19
CA GLN A 3 31.78 30.77 56.09
C GLN A 3 32.59 30.49 54.80
N GLU A 4 32.10 30.38 53.56
CA GLU A 4 30.80 30.39 52.87
C GLU A 4 31.15 30.04 51.39
N HIS A 5 30.52 29.06 50.76
CA HIS A 5 29.38 29.18 49.82
C HIS A 5 29.65 29.85 48.46
N LEU A 6 29.45 29.09 47.37
CA LEU A 6 28.27 29.22 46.48
C LEU A 6 28.15 27.99 45.55
N ILE A 7 27.25 27.04 45.84
CA ILE A 7 25.96 26.73 45.15
C ILE A 7 26.07 26.40 43.65
N ARG A 8 25.73 25.15 43.28
CA ARG A 8 24.60 24.75 42.39
C ARG A 8 24.57 23.22 42.16
N GLN A 9 23.50 22.55 42.59
CA GLN A 9 22.95 21.32 41.96
C GLN A 9 21.72 21.74 41.11
N PRO A 10 21.02 20.82 40.44
CA PRO A 10 21.35 20.10 39.20
C PRO A 10 20.39 20.52 38.05
N LEU A 11 20.67 20.15 36.80
CA LEU A 11 19.68 20.21 35.73
C LEU A 11 19.69 18.88 34.97
N GLU A 12 18.57 18.18 35.10
CA GLU A 12 18.14 17.08 34.25
C GLU A 12 18.06 17.55 32.79
N LEU A 13 18.59 16.72 31.88
CA LEU A 13 18.17 16.68 30.49
C LEU A 13 18.08 15.20 30.11
N GLY A 14 16.84 14.73 29.96
CA GLY A 14 16.50 13.39 29.52
C GLY A 14 16.97 13.13 28.09
N ALA A 15 17.39 11.89 27.84
CA ALA A 15 17.89 11.45 26.55
C ALA A 15 16.77 11.42 25.50
N ALA A 16 16.85 12.36 24.57
CA ALA A 16 16.37 12.20 23.21
C ALA A 16 17.30 11.26 22.42
N ASP A 17 16.72 10.71 21.35
CA ASP A 17 17.35 10.12 20.16
C ASP A 17 17.82 8.65 20.22
N ARG A 18 17.19 7.81 19.38
CA ARG A 18 17.79 7.33 18.11
C ARG A 18 16.96 6.21 17.44
N ILE A 19 16.32 6.52 16.30
CA ILE A 19 16.15 5.55 15.20
C ILE A 19 16.95 6.08 14.02
N GLU A 20 18.26 5.91 14.11
CA GLU A 20 19.16 5.87 12.97
C GLU A 20 20.22 4.82 13.29
N GLN A 21 20.12 3.64 12.68
CA GLN A 21 21.31 2.84 12.41
C GLN A 21 21.22 2.18 11.02
N PRO A 22 22.20 2.44 10.13
CA PRO A 22 22.33 1.78 8.85
C PRO A 22 22.98 0.41 9.01
N TYR A 23 22.44 -0.61 8.32
CA TYR A 23 23.07 -1.93 8.21
C TYR A 23 24.38 -1.82 7.42
N ARG A 24 25.52 -1.75 8.12
CA ARG A 24 26.83 -2.05 7.56
C ARG A 24 27.07 -3.55 7.59
N LEU A 25 27.11 -4.17 6.41
CA LEU A 25 27.75 -5.47 6.20
C LEU A 25 29.24 -5.36 6.61
N ARG A 26 29.61 -5.95 7.74
CA ARG A 26 31.01 -6.26 8.06
C ARG A 26 31.27 -7.72 7.71
N CYS A 27 32.18 -7.92 6.76
CA CYS A 27 32.89 -9.16 6.56
C CYS A 27 33.57 -9.58 7.87
N HIS A 28 33.25 -10.77 8.37
CA HIS A 28 34.05 -11.47 9.37
C HIS A 28 34.60 -12.73 8.70
N GLU A 29 35.87 -12.66 8.31
CA GLU A 29 36.73 -13.84 8.24
C GLU A 29 37.00 -14.27 9.68
N ASP A 30 36.52 -15.45 10.08
CA ASP A 30 37.01 -16.12 11.27
C ASP A 30 37.26 -17.60 10.96
N VAL A 31 38.57 -17.88 10.85
CA VAL A 31 39.33 -19.13 10.98
C VAL A 31 38.52 -20.43 11.10
N LEU A 32 38.61 -21.25 10.05
CA LEU A 32 38.22 -22.66 10.01
C LEU A 32 38.97 -23.47 11.09
N ALA A 33 38.24 -24.10 12.00
CA ALA A 33 38.76 -25.21 12.79
C ALA A 33 38.73 -26.48 11.93
N ALA A 34 39.89 -27.12 11.75
CA ALA A 34 40.01 -28.39 11.06
C ALA A 34 39.22 -29.49 11.80
N VAL A 35 38.25 -30.10 11.12
CA VAL A 35 37.56 -31.29 11.61
C VAL A 35 38.32 -32.52 11.11
N ASP A 36 38.83 -33.28 12.07
CA ASP A 36 39.52 -34.55 11.88
C ASP A 36 38.60 -35.56 11.16
N CYS A 37 39.05 -36.06 10.02
CA CYS A 37 38.30 -36.95 9.16
C CYS A 37 38.68 -38.40 9.47
N ASN A 38 38.25 -38.91 10.63
CA ASN A 38 38.37 -40.33 10.91
C ASN A 38 37.30 -40.78 11.91
N ASP A 39 36.04 -40.81 11.45
CA ASP A 39 35.05 -41.70 12.05
C ASP A 39 34.13 -42.29 10.98
N GLN A 40 33.93 -43.58 11.10
CA GLN A 40 33.34 -44.48 10.11
C GLN A 40 31.88 -44.10 9.83
N ILE A 41 31.60 -43.76 8.56
CA ILE A 41 30.24 -43.52 8.08
C ILE A 41 29.49 -44.86 8.06
N ALA A 42 28.65 -45.09 9.07
CA ALA A 42 27.60 -46.10 8.99
C ALA A 42 26.64 -45.71 7.84
N ALA A 43 26.42 -46.63 6.91
CA ALA A 43 25.60 -46.45 5.73
C ALA A 43 24.20 -45.92 6.09
N ARG A 44 23.90 -44.68 5.69
CA ARG A 44 22.53 -44.15 5.66
C ARG A 44 21.77 -44.86 4.54
N PRO A 45 20.51 -45.31 4.75
CA PRO A 45 19.72 -45.86 3.65
C PRO A 45 19.49 -44.77 2.61
N GLU A 46 19.63 -45.14 1.33
CA GLU A 46 19.38 -44.27 0.18
C GLU A 46 18.04 -43.52 0.35
N LEU A 47 18.12 -42.19 0.41
CA LEU A 47 16.94 -41.34 0.30
C LEU A 47 16.39 -41.51 -1.11
N ALA A 48 15.16 -42.02 -1.21
CA ALA A 48 14.46 -42.19 -2.47
C ALA A 48 14.43 -40.87 -3.25
N GLU A 49 14.67 -40.96 -4.56
CA GLU A 49 14.62 -39.82 -5.48
C GLU A 49 13.34 -38.98 -5.27
N PRO A 50 13.43 -37.64 -5.28
CA PRO A 50 12.27 -36.77 -5.12
C PRO A 50 11.26 -37.06 -6.24
N ARG A 51 10.05 -37.48 -5.85
CA ARG A 51 8.96 -37.70 -6.81
C ARG A 51 8.67 -36.40 -7.55
N VAL A 52 8.84 -36.44 -8.88
CA VAL A 52 8.35 -35.40 -9.79
C VAL A 52 6.85 -35.22 -9.54
N LEU A 53 6.47 -34.06 -9.00
CA LEU A 53 5.08 -33.67 -8.84
C LEU A 53 4.45 -33.48 -10.21
N ARG A 54 3.68 -34.47 -10.67
CA ARG A 54 2.85 -34.32 -11.88
C ARG A 54 1.77 -33.26 -11.62
N PRO A 55 1.58 -32.29 -12.53
CA PRO A 55 0.49 -31.32 -12.39
C PRO A 55 -0.85 -32.06 -12.36
N ARG A 56 -1.64 -31.84 -11.31
CA ARG A 56 -3.01 -32.34 -11.23
C ARG A 56 -3.86 -31.65 -12.31
N PRO A 57 -4.68 -32.38 -13.09
CA PRO A 57 -5.63 -31.75 -14.00
C PRO A 57 -6.57 -30.83 -13.21
N LEU A 58 -6.73 -29.60 -13.68
CA LEU A 58 -7.61 -28.56 -13.11
C LEU A 58 -9.00 -29.12 -12.81
N ALA A 59 -9.29 -29.33 -11.52
CA ALA A 59 -10.59 -29.83 -11.06
C ALA A 59 -11.63 -28.70 -10.98
N LYS A 60 -11.89 -27.99 -12.08
CA LYS A 60 -12.98 -26.99 -12.18
C LYS A 60 -14.34 -27.59 -11.81
N ALA A 61 -14.58 -28.87 -12.10
CA ALA A 61 -15.83 -29.56 -11.78
C ALA A 61 -16.04 -29.86 -10.28
N ARG A 62 -14.96 -29.98 -9.49
CA ARG A 62 -15.05 -30.31 -8.07
C ARG A 62 -15.31 -29.05 -7.22
N ALA A 63 -14.70 -27.93 -7.59
CA ALA A 63 -14.99 -26.61 -7.02
C ALA A 63 -16.46 -26.20 -7.26
N LEU A 64 -16.97 -26.40 -8.48
CA LEU A 64 -18.37 -26.12 -8.81
C LEU A 64 -19.36 -26.98 -8.00
N ARG A 65 -19.04 -28.26 -7.74
CA ARG A 65 -19.86 -29.12 -6.87
C ARG A 65 -19.84 -28.67 -5.42
N CYS A 66 -18.69 -28.27 -4.88
CA CYS A 66 -18.58 -27.76 -3.51
C CYS A 66 -19.33 -26.44 -3.34
N VAL A 67 -19.24 -25.53 -4.31
CA VAL A 67 -20.01 -24.27 -4.34
C VAL A 67 -21.50 -24.55 -4.43
N ARG A 68 -21.94 -25.50 -5.28
CA ARG A 68 -23.36 -25.90 -5.34
C ARG A 68 -23.86 -26.43 -4.00
N LEU A 69 -23.10 -27.31 -3.34
CA LEU A 69 -23.46 -27.88 -2.03
C LEU A 69 -23.54 -26.81 -0.92
N LEU A 70 -22.64 -25.83 -0.95
CA LEU A 70 -22.65 -24.68 -0.04
C LEU A 70 -23.87 -23.77 -0.28
N VAL A 71 -24.18 -23.47 -1.54
CA VAL A 71 -25.36 -22.67 -1.93
C VAL A 71 -26.65 -23.39 -1.53
N THR A 72 -26.77 -24.69 -1.79
CA THR A 72 -27.98 -25.46 -1.41
C THR A 72 -28.15 -25.51 0.12
N ARG A 73 -27.08 -25.64 0.90
CA ARG A 73 -27.15 -25.59 2.37
C ARG A 73 -27.49 -24.19 2.91
N LEU A 74 -27.03 -23.13 2.24
CA LEU A 74 -27.41 -21.75 2.58
C LEU A 74 -28.89 -21.49 2.27
N GLU A 75 -29.40 -22.02 1.16
CA GLU A 75 -30.82 -21.94 0.78
C GLU A 75 -31.71 -22.72 1.74
N GLU A 76 -31.31 -23.92 2.18
CA GLU A 76 -32.02 -24.71 3.21
C GLU A 76 -31.97 -24.05 4.61
N ALA A 77 -30.89 -23.31 4.93
CA ALA A 77 -30.81 -22.51 6.15
C ALA A 77 -31.70 -21.26 6.07
N ARG A 78 -31.80 -20.64 4.87
CA ARG A 78 -32.70 -19.50 4.59
C ARG A 78 -34.18 -19.89 4.59
N GLN A 79 -34.55 -21.06 4.05
CA GLN A 79 -35.93 -21.55 4.10
C GLN A 79 -36.40 -21.84 5.55
N ARG A 80 -35.48 -22.16 6.46
CA ARG A 80 -35.75 -22.29 7.90
C ARG A 80 -35.82 -20.94 8.63
N GLY A 81 -35.17 -19.90 8.12
CA GLY A 81 -35.19 -18.54 8.68
C GLY A 81 -36.35 -17.64 8.21
N VAL A 82 -36.96 -17.91 7.05
CA VAL A 82 -37.96 -17.02 6.42
C VAL A 82 -39.42 -17.27 6.89
N ARG A 83 -39.62 -17.82 8.09
CA ARG A 83 -40.93 -17.72 8.79
C ARG A 83 -41.07 -16.46 9.64
N ARG A 84 -40.10 -15.54 9.64
CA ARG A 84 -40.24 -14.24 10.30
C ARG A 84 -39.75 -13.09 9.42
N ALA A 85 -40.65 -12.13 9.25
CA ALA A 85 -40.49 -10.77 8.75
C ALA A 85 -40.18 -10.58 7.24
N ARG A 86 -41.16 -9.94 6.58
CA ARG A 86 -41.14 -9.41 5.22
C ARG A 86 -40.49 -8.02 5.21
N GLN A 87 -39.65 -7.73 4.22
CA GLN A 87 -39.70 -6.55 3.32
C GLN A 87 -38.32 -6.29 2.69
N GLN A 88 -38.23 -6.37 1.35
CA GLN A 88 -37.41 -5.53 0.44
C GLN A 88 -37.31 -6.19 -0.96
N PRO A 89 -38.08 -5.74 -1.96
CA PRO A 89 -38.08 -6.33 -3.31
C PRO A 89 -37.05 -5.72 -4.29
N ALA A 90 -36.31 -4.67 -3.92
CA ALA A 90 -35.46 -3.94 -4.88
C ALA A 90 -34.10 -4.63 -5.18
N ILE A 91 -33.51 -5.34 -4.21
CA ILE A 91 -32.18 -5.98 -4.36
C ILE A 91 -32.25 -7.26 -5.21
N GLN A 92 -33.43 -7.86 -5.37
CA GLN A 92 -33.57 -9.12 -6.12
C GLN A 92 -33.42 -8.96 -7.64
N GLN A 93 -33.72 -7.78 -8.19
CA GLN A 93 -33.70 -7.58 -9.64
C GLN A 93 -32.29 -7.37 -10.19
N GLU A 94 -31.40 -6.71 -9.44
CA GLU A 94 -30.00 -6.48 -9.84
C GLU A 94 -29.15 -7.75 -9.76
N LEU A 95 -29.35 -8.59 -8.74
CA LEU A 95 -28.63 -9.86 -8.59
C LEU A 95 -29.00 -10.88 -9.67
N LEU A 96 -30.27 -10.93 -10.09
CA LEU A 96 -30.71 -11.76 -11.22
C LEU A 96 -30.06 -11.30 -12.54
N CYS A 97 -29.97 -9.99 -12.75
CA CYS A 97 -29.34 -9.42 -13.95
C CYS A 97 -27.82 -9.68 -14.00
N LEU A 98 -27.15 -9.75 -12.84
CA LEU A 98 -25.72 -10.06 -12.72
C LEU A 98 -25.42 -11.54 -13.06
N VAL A 99 -26.27 -12.45 -12.58
CA VAL A 99 -26.13 -13.90 -12.83
C VAL A 99 -26.38 -14.23 -14.31
N GLU A 100 -27.33 -13.57 -14.97
CA GLU A 100 -27.58 -13.77 -16.40
C GLU A 100 -26.44 -13.21 -17.29
N ARG A 101 -25.76 -12.13 -16.87
CA ARG A 101 -24.57 -11.61 -17.57
C ARG A 101 -23.37 -12.56 -17.49
N LEU A 102 -23.21 -13.29 -16.38
CA LEU A 102 -22.13 -14.27 -16.18
C LEU A 102 -22.36 -15.60 -16.92
N GLN A 103 -23.59 -15.89 -17.37
CA GLN A 103 -23.93 -17.14 -18.05
C GLN A 103 -23.79 -17.10 -19.59
N ARG A 104 -23.41 -15.96 -20.18
CA ARG A 104 -23.25 -15.87 -21.65
C ARG A 104 -21.87 -16.40 -22.10
N PRO A 105 -21.81 -17.35 -23.05
CA PRO A 105 -20.54 -17.83 -23.58
C PRO A 105 -19.87 -16.77 -24.45
N VAL A 106 -18.61 -16.45 -24.16
CA VAL A 106 -17.75 -15.54 -24.94
C VAL A 106 -17.53 -16.12 -26.33
N ARG A 107 -18.24 -15.61 -27.34
CA ARG A 107 -17.88 -15.75 -28.76
C ARG A 107 -17.04 -14.55 -29.17
N ARG A 108 -15.86 -14.83 -29.74
CA ARG A 108 -14.98 -13.84 -30.39
C ARG A 108 -15.72 -13.14 -31.53
N GLN A 109 -15.70 -11.80 -31.57
CA GLN A 109 -15.82 -10.96 -32.77
C GLN A 109 -15.49 -9.48 -32.46
N PRO A 110 -15.25 -8.63 -33.48
CA PRO A 110 -14.00 -7.91 -33.70
C PRO A 110 -14.01 -6.46 -33.16
N ALA A 111 -12.84 -5.81 -33.27
CA ALA A 111 -12.59 -4.42 -32.89
C ALA A 111 -13.71 -3.46 -33.32
N LEU A 112 -14.28 -2.75 -32.34
CA LEU A 112 -15.19 -1.64 -32.54
C LEU A 112 -14.38 -0.35 -32.43
N GLU A 113 -14.22 0.30 -33.58
CA GLU A 113 -13.77 1.68 -33.69
C GLU A 113 -14.67 2.62 -32.86
N GLY A 114 -14.03 3.60 -32.20
CA GLY A 114 -14.62 4.90 -31.91
C GLY A 114 -15.86 4.93 -31.02
N ALA A 115 -15.72 4.56 -29.74
CA ALA A 115 -16.70 4.94 -28.73
C ALA A 115 -16.20 6.17 -27.97
N THR A 116 -16.83 7.32 -28.22
CA THR A 116 -16.68 8.51 -27.38
C THR A 116 -17.21 8.17 -25.98
N PHE A 117 -16.32 8.21 -24.99
CA PHE A 117 -16.64 7.81 -23.62
C PHE A 117 -17.70 8.75 -23.00
N PRO A 118 -18.82 8.23 -22.47
CA PRO A 118 -19.75 9.06 -21.74
C PRO A 118 -19.09 9.50 -20.42
N LYS A 119 -19.01 10.80 -20.21
CA LYS A 119 -18.68 11.41 -18.91
C LYS A 119 -19.67 10.91 -17.87
N LEU A 120 -19.28 9.90 -17.09
CA LEU A 120 -19.92 9.58 -15.82
C LEU A 120 -19.53 10.67 -14.83
N LEU A 121 -20.43 11.64 -14.66
CA LEU A 121 -20.39 12.59 -13.57
C LEU A 121 -20.56 11.78 -12.28
N HIS A 122 -19.47 11.54 -11.58
CA HIS A 122 -19.54 11.17 -10.17
C HIS A 122 -20.22 12.33 -9.45
N THR A 123 -21.41 12.07 -8.94
CA THR A 123 -22.12 12.97 -8.02
C THR A 123 -21.23 13.13 -6.80
N ARG A 124 -20.44 14.22 -6.75
CA ARG A 124 -19.69 14.63 -5.57
C ARG A 124 -20.65 14.70 -4.40
N VAL A 125 -20.51 13.77 -3.46
CA VAL A 125 -21.01 13.98 -2.10
C VAL A 125 -20.16 15.12 -1.55
N VAL A 126 -20.77 16.29 -1.40
CA VAL A 126 -20.16 17.44 -0.74
C VAL A 126 -19.88 17.00 0.71
N GLY A 127 -18.61 16.70 1.02
CA GLY A 127 -18.17 16.23 2.33
C GLY A 127 -17.19 15.05 2.36
N ALA A 128 -16.90 14.39 1.23
CA ALA A 128 -15.94 13.27 1.18
C ALA A 128 -14.51 13.74 0.85
N HIS A 129 -13.51 13.18 1.55
CA HIS A 129 -12.09 13.39 1.23
C HIS A 129 -11.76 12.89 -0.18
N PRO A 130 -10.81 13.54 -0.89
CA PRO A 130 -10.32 13.01 -2.15
C PRO A 130 -9.68 11.63 -1.93
N THR A 131 -9.84 10.72 -2.88
CA THR A 131 -9.33 9.34 -2.74
C THR A 131 -7.98 9.13 -3.41
N ALA A 132 -7.15 8.27 -2.83
CA ALA A 132 -5.87 7.88 -3.39
C ALA A 132 -5.70 6.36 -3.47
N ALA A 133 -5.10 5.87 -4.56
CA ALA A 133 -4.65 4.49 -4.71
C ALA A 133 -3.12 4.45 -4.87
N ILE A 134 -2.47 3.49 -4.24
CA ILE A 134 -1.02 3.30 -4.30
C ILE A 134 -0.71 1.96 -4.95
N VAL A 135 0.16 1.98 -5.95
CA VAL A 135 0.64 0.81 -6.69
C VAL A 135 2.16 0.75 -6.58
N THR A 136 2.67 -0.28 -5.91
CA THR A 136 4.10 -0.54 -5.82
C THR A 136 4.47 -1.71 -6.73
N ILE A 137 5.50 -1.56 -7.54
CA ILE A 137 5.91 -2.54 -8.56
C ILE A 137 7.28 -3.08 -8.17
N GLY A 138 7.41 -4.41 -8.13
CA GLY A 138 8.66 -5.10 -7.86
C GLY A 138 8.43 -6.58 -7.55
N ASN A 139 9.14 -7.46 -8.23
CA ASN A 139 9.08 -8.90 -8.00
C ASN A 139 9.44 -9.28 -6.54
N GLU A 140 10.40 -8.58 -5.94
CA GLU A 140 10.85 -8.73 -4.56
C GLU A 140 9.78 -8.34 -3.52
N LEU A 141 8.85 -7.45 -3.89
CA LEU A 141 7.72 -7.09 -3.04
C LEU A 141 6.68 -8.20 -3.01
N VAL A 142 6.37 -8.79 -4.16
CA VAL A 142 5.36 -9.85 -4.27
C VAL A 142 5.88 -11.23 -3.87
N SER A 143 7.21 -11.45 -3.92
CA SER A 143 7.86 -12.63 -3.33
C SER A 143 8.00 -12.52 -1.81
N GLY A 144 7.95 -11.30 -1.27
CA GLY A 144 8.13 -11.02 0.16
C GLY A 144 9.59 -10.95 0.59
N ASP A 145 10.53 -10.79 -0.35
CA ASP A 145 11.95 -10.62 -0.04
C ASP A 145 12.23 -9.27 0.62
N ILE A 146 11.45 -8.24 0.29
CA ILE A 146 11.54 -6.90 0.87
C ILE A 146 10.15 -6.42 1.31
N ALA A 147 10.10 -5.73 2.46
CA ALA A 147 8.89 -5.11 2.94
C ALA A 147 8.49 -3.90 2.08
N ASN A 148 7.19 -3.70 1.86
CA ASN A 148 6.66 -2.56 1.11
C ASN A 148 6.64 -1.27 1.95
N THR A 149 7.82 -0.73 2.24
CA THR A 149 7.98 0.52 3.00
C THR A 149 7.52 1.73 2.20
N ASN A 150 7.73 1.74 0.88
CA ASN A 150 7.28 2.83 0.02
C ASN A 150 5.76 3.01 0.06
N GLY A 151 5.00 1.92 -0.05
CA GLY A 151 3.55 1.96 0.05
C GLY A 151 3.08 2.50 1.41
N SER A 152 3.75 2.09 2.49
CA SER A 152 3.44 2.55 3.85
C SER A 152 3.73 4.05 4.03
N TRP A 153 4.88 4.52 3.53
CA TRP A 153 5.27 5.93 3.58
C TRP A 153 4.32 6.81 2.77
N LEU A 154 4.04 6.42 1.52
CA LEU A 154 3.12 7.14 0.64
C LEU A 154 1.72 7.24 1.24
N ALA A 155 1.23 6.18 1.88
CA ALA A 155 -0.09 6.19 2.51
C ALA A 155 -0.14 7.18 3.67
N ALA A 156 0.86 7.17 4.54
CA ALA A 156 0.95 8.13 5.64
C ALA A 156 1.01 9.56 5.12
N ARG A 157 1.85 9.81 4.10
CA ARG A 157 2.01 11.14 3.53
C ARG A 157 0.76 11.65 2.82
N LEU A 158 0.03 10.78 2.11
CA LEU A 158 -1.23 11.13 1.46
C LEU A 158 -2.34 11.42 2.49
N GLU A 159 -2.42 10.67 3.59
CA GLU A 159 -3.35 10.99 4.68
C GLU A 159 -3.04 12.37 5.30
N GLU A 160 -1.77 12.70 5.54
CA GLU A 160 -1.37 14.04 5.99
C GLU A 160 -1.83 15.14 5.01
N LEU A 161 -1.89 14.83 3.72
CA LEU A 161 -2.40 15.73 2.68
C LEU A 161 -3.93 15.72 2.54
N GLY A 162 -4.64 14.97 3.40
CA GLY A 162 -6.10 14.96 3.43
C GLY A 162 -6.77 13.94 2.51
N PHE A 163 -6.02 12.96 1.99
CA PHE A 163 -6.56 11.90 1.15
C PHE A 163 -7.04 10.70 1.96
N ASP A 164 -8.14 10.10 1.51
CA ASP A 164 -8.52 8.75 1.89
C ASP A 164 -7.79 7.75 0.99
N VAL A 165 -6.79 7.08 1.55
CA VAL A 165 -6.06 6.01 0.83
C VAL A 165 -6.94 4.76 0.82
N ILE A 166 -7.56 4.48 -0.32
CA ILE A 166 -8.54 3.39 -0.47
C ILE A 166 -7.89 2.04 -0.81
N LEU A 167 -6.65 2.05 -1.31
CA LEU A 167 -5.96 0.85 -1.78
C LEU A 167 -4.44 1.02 -1.76
N ILE A 168 -3.74 0.01 -1.27
CA ILE A 168 -2.30 -0.21 -1.50
C ILE A 168 -2.16 -1.60 -2.14
N ALA A 169 -1.55 -1.66 -3.33
CA ALA A 169 -1.33 -2.90 -4.05
C ALA A 169 0.13 -3.07 -4.44
N ALA A 170 0.64 -4.30 -4.31
CA ALA A 170 1.94 -4.70 -4.84
C ALA A 170 1.74 -5.57 -6.09
N LEU A 171 2.44 -5.23 -7.18
CA LEU A 171 2.39 -5.94 -8.45
C LEU A 171 3.80 -6.42 -8.86
N PRO A 172 3.91 -7.58 -9.54
CA PRO A 172 5.17 -7.98 -10.17
C PRO A 172 5.52 -7.04 -11.32
N ASP A 173 6.77 -7.11 -11.77
CA ASP A 173 7.27 -6.44 -12.98
C ASP A 173 6.70 -7.09 -14.26
N ASP A 174 5.41 -6.85 -14.49
CA ASP A 174 4.61 -7.42 -15.58
C ASP A 174 3.76 -6.32 -16.21
N GLU A 175 4.08 -5.97 -17.46
CA GLU A 175 3.47 -4.85 -18.19
C GLU A 175 1.94 -4.98 -18.31
N GLU A 176 1.44 -6.18 -18.62
CA GLU A 176 0.00 -6.42 -18.83
C GLU A 176 -0.77 -6.26 -17.50
N ARG A 177 -0.22 -6.78 -16.40
CA ARG A 177 -0.84 -6.66 -15.08
C ARG A 177 -0.83 -5.22 -14.59
N VAL A 178 0.31 -4.53 -14.69
CA VAL A 178 0.43 -3.14 -14.26
C VAL A 178 -0.50 -2.26 -15.08
N SER A 179 -0.49 -2.39 -16.41
CA SER A 179 -1.34 -1.58 -17.28
C SER A 179 -2.83 -1.79 -17.02
N ALA A 180 -3.28 -3.05 -16.89
CA ALA A 180 -4.67 -3.37 -16.60
C ALA A 180 -5.12 -2.84 -15.23
N PHE A 181 -4.25 -2.95 -14.21
CA PHE A 181 -4.56 -2.49 -12.85
C PHE A 181 -4.64 -0.97 -12.78
N VAL A 182 -3.63 -0.27 -13.32
CA VAL A 182 -3.59 1.20 -13.33
C VAL A 182 -4.76 1.77 -14.12
N ARG A 183 -5.15 1.16 -15.24
CA ARG A 183 -6.31 1.58 -16.03
C ARG A 183 -7.60 1.62 -15.21
N VAL A 184 -7.80 0.64 -14.32
CA VAL A 184 -8.95 0.61 -13.41
C VAL A 184 -8.80 1.67 -12.31
N GLN A 185 -7.64 1.71 -11.64
CA GLN A 185 -7.44 2.64 -10.52
C GLN A 185 -7.49 4.11 -10.94
N ALA A 186 -7.04 4.44 -12.15
CA ALA A 186 -7.13 5.80 -12.68
C ALA A 186 -8.58 6.30 -12.84
N GLN A 187 -9.56 5.39 -12.87
CA GLN A 187 -10.99 5.72 -12.91
C GLN A 187 -11.63 5.73 -11.51
N ASP A 188 -11.12 4.90 -10.59
CA ASP A 188 -11.70 4.66 -9.27
C ASP A 188 -11.14 5.59 -8.17
N ALA A 189 -9.99 6.21 -8.40
CA ALA A 189 -9.34 7.12 -7.45
C ALA A 189 -9.12 8.53 -8.03
N ASP A 190 -9.19 9.56 -7.19
CA ASP A 190 -8.84 10.93 -7.60
C ASP A 190 -7.35 11.06 -7.93
N VAL A 191 -6.49 10.32 -7.22
CA VAL A 191 -5.04 10.24 -7.44
C VAL A 191 -4.56 8.79 -7.41
N VAL A 192 -3.70 8.41 -8.36
CA VAL A 192 -2.99 7.13 -8.35
C VAL A 192 -1.49 7.39 -8.25
N VAL A 193 -0.84 6.85 -7.22
CA VAL A 193 0.63 6.91 -7.09
C VAL A 193 1.21 5.55 -7.44
N VAL A 194 2.10 5.51 -8.41
CA VAL A 194 2.82 4.31 -8.86
C VAL A 194 4.29 4.46 -8.51
N THR A 195 4.92 3.45 -7.92
CA THR A 195 6.37 3.48 -7.58
C THR A 195 7.04 2.16 -7.92
N GLY A 196 8.26 2.23 -8.47
CA GLY A 196 9.05 1.06 -8.88
C GLY A 196 9.10 0.85 -10.40
N GLY A 197 10.04 0.04 -10.86
CA GLY A 197 10.19 -0.35 -12.28
C GLY A 197 10.55 0.80 -13.25
N LEU A 198 11.21 1.86 -12.76
CA LEU A 198 11.62 3.02 -13.58
C LEU A 198 13.10 3.01 -14.00
N GLY A 199 13.90 2.04 -13.57
CA GLY A 199 15.32 1.98 -13.88
C GLY A 199 15.62 1.68 -15.35
N GLY A 200 16.69 0.96 -15.65
CA GLY A 200 17.02 0.58 -17.03
C GLY A 200 17.27 -0.91 -17.23
N THR A 201 16.93 -1.74 -16.25
CA THR A 201 17.00 -3.20 -16.39
C THR A 201 15.84 -3.70 -17.23
N PRO A 202 15.93 -4.92 -17.83
CA PRO A 202 14.88 -5.44 -18.71
C PRO A 202 13.50 -5.62 -18.06
N ASP A 203 13.46 -5.70 -16.73
CA ASP A 203 12.26 -5.78 -15.90
C ASP A 203 11.71 -4.41 -15.47
N ASP A 204 12.41 -3.30 -15.73
CA ASP A 204 11.90 -1.94 -15.49
C ASP A 204 10.87 -1.54 -16.58
N LEU A 205 9.65 -2.08 -16.46
CA LEU A 205 8.58 -1.97 -17.47
C LEU A 205 7.49 -0.94 -17.12
N THR A 206 7.68 -0.12 -16.08
CA THR A 206 6.62 0.77 -15.60
C THR A 206 6.25 1.84 -16.62
N ARG A 207 7.19 2.40 -17.37
CA ARG A 207 6.89 3.44 -18.39
C ARG A 207 6.01 2.87 -19.51
N GLU A 208 6.37 1.69 -19.99
CA GLU A 208 5.68 0.92 -21.01
C GLU A 208 4.27 0.55 -20.52
N ALA A 209 4.16 0.05 -19.28
CA ALA A 209 2.88 -0.33 -18.70
C ALA A 209 1.93 0.86 -18.54
N ILE A 210 2.43 2.03 -18.14
CA ILE A 210 1.62 3.25 -18.04
C ILE A 210 1.23 3.73 -19.43
N GLY A 211 2.13 3.71 -20.42
CA GLY A 211 1.78 3.97 -21.82
C GLY A 211 0.66 3.06 -22.32
N ALA A 212 0.77 1.76 -22.06
CA ALA A 212 -0.25 0.77 -22.40
C ALA A 212 -1.58 0.95 -21.64
N ALA A 213 -1.55 1.42 -20.39
CA ALA A 213 -2.76 1.71 -19.61
C ALA A 213 -3.62 2.80 -20.26
N PHE A 214 -2.97 3.81 -20.83
CA PHE A 214 -3.61 4.97 -21.46
C PHE A 214 -3.64 4.92 -23.00
N GLU A 215 -3.12 3.84 -23.59
CA GLU A 215 -3.04 3.65 -25.05
C GLU A 215 -2.22 4.76 -25.75
N LEU A 216 -1.12 5.17 -25.10
CA LEU A 216 -0.23 6.24 -25.54
C LEU A 216 1.14 5.67 -25.93
N PRO A 217 1.74 6.14 -27.05
CA PRO A 217 3.11 5.77 -27.39
C PRO A 217 4.10 6.42 -26.42
N LEU A 218 5.27 5.80 -26.27
CA LEU A 218 6.40 6.43 -25.59
C LEU A 218 7.11 7.37 -26.59
N VAL A 219 7.42 8.56 -26.11
CA VAL A 219 8.12 9.60 -26.87
C VAL A 219 9.33 10.09 -26.07
N GLU A 220 10.43 10.37 -26.76
CA GLU A 220 11.60 10.97 -26.13
C GLU A 220 11.29 12.39 -25.68
N GLN A 221 11.62 12.72 -24.44
CA GLN A 221 11.64 14.09 -23.93
C GLN A 221 13.05 14.69 -24.14
N PRO A 222 13.28 15.54 -25.17
CA PRO A 222 14.63 15.92 -25.58
C PRO A 222 15.43 16.63 -24.49
N GLU A 223 14.78 17.50 -23.71
CA GLU A 223 15.40 18.25 -22.63
C GLU A 223 15.80 17.34 -21.47
N VAL A 224 14.96 16.35 -21.15
CA VAL A 224 15.25 15.34 -20.11
C VAL A 224 16.40 14.45 -20.57
N ALA A 225 16.36 14.00 -21.82
CA ALA A 225 17.42 13.18 -22.41
C ALA A 225 18.76 13.91 -22.41
N ALA A 226 18.78 15.22 -22.73
CA ALA A 226 19.98 16.05 -22.67
C ALA A 226 20.55 16.14 -21.24
N ARG A 227 19.70 16.44 -20.24
CA ARG A 227 20.11 16.49 -18.82
C ARG A 227 20.64 15.15 -18.32
N LEU A 228 20.03 14.03 -18.72
CA LEU A 228 20.49 12.69 -18.35
C LEU A 228 21.84 12.35 -18.98
N ARG A 229 22.09 12.73 -20.24
CA ARG A 229 23.41 12.55 -20.86
C ARG A 229 24.50 13.34 -20.14
N GLU A 230 24.19 14.56 -19.69
CA GLU A 230 25.12 15.39 -18.93
C GLU A 230 25.41 14.79 -17.54
N ARG A 231 24.37 14.28 -16.86
CA ARG A 231 24.50 13.71 -15.51
C ARG A 231 25.25 12.37 -15.49
N PHE A 232 25.04 11.51 -16.48
CA PHE A 232 25.55 10.13 -16.50
C PHE A 232 26.69 9.94 -17.51
N GLU A 233 27.83 10.58 -17.27
CA GLU A 233 29.01 10.58 -18.16
C GLU A 233 29.51 9.18 -18.57
N ARG A 234 29.35 8.18 -17.69
CA ARG A 234 29.83 6.81 -17.93
C ARG A 234 28.95 6.02 -18.91
N ALA A 235 27.67 6.38 -19.02
CA ALA A 235 26.69 5.68 -19.84
C ALA A 235 25.57 6.63 -20.31
N PRO A 236 25.91 7.71 -21.05
CA PRO A 236 24.98 8.80 -21.33
C PRO A 236 23.79 8.35 -22.19
N ASP A 237 24.04 7.54 -23.22
CA ASP A 237 22.97 7.03 -24.09
C ASP A 237 22.11 5.95 -23.44
N TYR A 238 22.63 5.27 -22.41
CA TYR A 238 21.82 4.36 -21.60
C TYR A 238 20.87 5.16 -20.71
N ALA A 239 21.38 6.18 -20.00
CA ALA A 239 20.57 7.05 -19.16
C ALA A 239 19.53 7.84 -19.98
N ALA A 240 19.89 8.31 -21.17
CA ALA A 240 18.97 9.05 -22.05
C ALA A 240 17.69 8.27 -22.41
N ARG A 241 17.73 6.93 -22.41
CA ARG A 241 16.54 6.09 -22.68
C ARG A 241 15.46 6.26 -21.61
N TRP A 242 15.82 6.66 -20.39
CA TRP A 242 14.84 6.92 -19.34
C TRP A 242 13.95 8.14 -19.64
N ALA A 243 14.30 8.95 -20.64
CA ALA A 243 13.48 10.06 -21.13
C ALA A 243 12.36 9.62 -22.10
N GLN A 244 12.23 8.33 -22.39
CA GLN A 244 11.11 7.77 -23.17
C GLN A 244 9.88 7.68 -22.27
N LEU A 245 8.98 8.65 -22.34
CA LEU A 245 7.80 8.73 -21.49
C LEU A 245 6.52 8.64 -22.32
N PRO A 246 5.40 8.14 -21.77
CA PRO A 246 4.11 8.20 -22.47
C PRO A 246 3.79 9.62 -22.95
N GLU A 247 3.29 9.75 -24.18
CA GLU A 247 2.95 11.05 -24.77
C GLU A 247 2.04 11.87 -23.84
N GLY A 248 2.33 13.17 -23.68
CA GLY A 248 1.58 14.04 -22.77
C GLY A 248 1.98 13.95 -21.29
N SER A 249 2.97 13.13 -20.95
CA SER A 249 3.53 13.09 -19.60
C SER A 249 4.30 14.38 -19.26
N ARG A 250 4.18 14.83 -18.01
CA ARG A 250 5.05 15.86 -17.43
C ARG A 250 6.20 15.18 -16.68
N PRO A 251 7.46 15.29 -17.13
CA PRO A 251 8.60 14.69 -16.44
C PRO A 251 8.87 15.35 -15.08
N MET A 252 9.37 14.56 -14.13
CA MET A 252 9.80 15.00 -12.81
C MET A 252 11.23 14.52 -12.56
N GLU A 253 12.10 15.46 -12.19
CA GLU A 253 13.52 15.21 -11.94
C GLU A 253 13.92 15.78 -10.59
N ILE A 254 14.73 15.01 -9.85
CA ILE A 254 15.44 15.48 -8.66
C ILE A 254 16.93 15.60 -8.97
N GLU A 255 17.64 16.51 -8.30
CA GLU A 255 19.03 16.90 -8.63
C GLU A 255 20.02 15.73 -8.60
N ARG A 256 19.80 14.74 -7.73
CA ARG A 256 20.68 13.56 -7.55
C ARG A 256 19.98 12.22 -7.80
N GLY A 257 18.87 12.24 -8.54
CA GLY A 257 18.11 11.03 -8.84
C GLY A 257 18.62 10.27 -10.06
N GLY A 258 18.27 8.98 -10.10
CA GLY A 258 18.38 8.10 -11.26
C GLY A 258 17.41 8.47 -12.38
N ALA A 259 16.52 7.54 -12.72
CA ALA A 259 15.51 7.74 -13.74
C ALA A 259 14.48 8.82 -13.32
N PRO A 260 14.00 9.65 -14.27
CA PRO A 260 12.93 10.59 -13.99
C PRO A 260 11.62 9.85 -13.71
N GLY A 261 10.84 10.38 -12.77
CA GLY A 261 9.42 10.06 -12.68
C GLY A 261 8.62 10.95 -13.62
N PHE A 262 7.30 10.81 -13.59
CA PHE A 262 6.42 11.59 -14.45
C PHE A 262 4.98 11.60 -13.97
N VAL A 263 4.23 12.60 -14.43
CA VAL A 263 2.79 12.72 -14.17
C VAL A 263 2.03 12.60 -15.48
N LEU A 264 0.99 11.78 -15.49
CA LEU A 264 0.08 11.61 -16.62
C LEU A 264 -1.37 11.60 -16.11
N GLY A 265 -2.14 12.65 -16.40
CA GLY A 265 -3.48 12.80 -15.84
C GLY A 265 -3.45 12.85 -14.31
N ASN A 266 -4.14 11.90 -13.67
CA ASN A 266 -4.15 11.71 -12.21
C ASN A 266 -3.14 10.64 -11.73
N VAL A 267 -2.25 10.15 -12.59
CA VAL A 267 -1.26 9.12 -12.25
C VAL A 267 0.12 9.74 -12.07
N TYR A 268 0.70 9.52 -10.89
CA TYR A 268 2.00 10.02 -10.47
C TYR A 268 2.96 8.85 -10.36
N VAL A 269 3.98 8.81 -11.21
CA VAL A 269 4.89 7.68 -11.33
C VAL A 269 6.26 8.08 -10.77
N LEU A 270 6.73 7.32 -9.79
CA LEU A 270 7.88 7.61 -8.95
C LEU A 270 8.92 6.48 -9.02
N PRO A 271 10.21 6.76 -8.75
CA PRO A 271 11.24 5.73 -8.66
C PRO A 271 10.97 4.77 -7.48
N GLY A 272 11.61 3.60 -7.50
CA GLY A 272 11.46 2.57 -6.47
C GLY A 272 12.39 2.74 -5.26
N LEU A 273 13.49 3.49 -5.40
CA LEU A 273 14.39 3.76 -4.28
C LEU A 273 13.71 4.71 -3.27
N PRO A 274 13.61 4.35 -1.97
CA PRO A 274 12.84 5.14 -1.00
C PRO A 274 13.20 6.62 -0.98
N GLY A 275 14.49 6.97 -0.83
CA GLY A 275 14.91 8.37 -0.79
C GLY A 275 14.65 9.16 -2.08
N GLU A 276 14.67 8.51 -3.25
CA GLU A 276 14.33 9.16 -4.51
C GLU A 276 12.81 9.34 -4.65
N MET A 277 12.04 8.33 -4.23
CA MET A 277 10.59 8.33 -4.23
C MET A 277 10.04 9.45 -3.33
N GLU A 278 10.53 9.53 -2.10
CA GLU A 278 10.13 10.56 -1.14
C GLU A 278 10.44 11.97 -1.67
N ALA A 279 11.68 12.20 -2.13
CA ALA A 279 12.10 13.49 -2.66
C ALA A 279 11.28 13.91 -3.90
N MET A 280 10.91 12.95 -4.75
CA MET A 280 10.12 13.22 -5.94
C MET A 280 8.65 13.46 -5.62
N PHE A 281 8.08 12.74 -4.65
CA PHE A 281 6.72 12.96 -4.18
C PHE A 281 6.56 14.38 -3.62
N GLU A 282 7.54 14.90 -2.89
CA GLU A 282 7.49 16.27 -2.35
C GLU A 282 7.46 17.36 -3.45
N LEU A 283 7.91 17.07 -4.67
CA LEU A 283 7.77 18.01 -5.80
C LEU A 283 6.31 18.25 -6.18
N VAL A 284 5.43 17.27 -5.94
CA VAL A 284 4.02 17.30 -6.32
C VAL A 284 3.08 17.34 -5.12
N ALA A 285 3.57 17.14 -3.90
CA ALA A 285 2.77 17.12 -2.67
C ALA A 285 1.87 18.36 -2.51
N ALA A 286 2.40 19.55 -2.81
CA ALA A 286 1.63 20.79 -2.76
C ALA A 286 0.61 20.93 -3.92
N GLU A 287 0.88 20.30 -5.07
CA GLU A 287 0.00 20.31 -6.24
C GLU A 287 -1.20 19.36 -6.05
N ILE A 288 -0.98 18.22 -5.40
CA ILE A 288 -2.01 17.21 -5.14
C ILE A 288 -2.82 17.50 -3.87
N GLY A 289 -2.28 18.28 -2.93
CA GLY A 289 -2.83 18.45 -1.58
C GLY A 289 -4.35 18.65 -1.52
N GLY A 290 -5.03 17.85 -0.70
CA GLY A 290 -6.44 17.97 -0.41
C GLY A 290 -6.77 19.22 0.41
N PRO A 291 -8.05 19.61 0.49
CA PRO A 291 -8.46 20.87 1.13
C PRO A 291 -8.23 20.92 2.65
N SER A 292 -8.13 19.76 3.31
CA SER A 292 -7.98 19.65 4.76
C SER A 292 -7.09 18.44 5.15
N PRO A 293 -5.91 18.66 5.76
CA PRO A 293 -5.05 17.61 6.31
C PRO A 293 -5.79 16.70 7.30
N ILE A 294 -5.49 15.40 7.32
CA ILE A 294 -5.98 14.50 8.38
C ILE A 294 -4.98 14.50 9.53
N GLY A 295 -5.39 15.05 10.67
CA GLY A 295 -4.66 14.99 11.92
C GLY A 295 -4.72 13.59 12.53
N SER A 296 -3.69 13.23 13.31
CA SER A 296 -3.66 11.97 14.05
C SER A 296 -3.19 12.18 15.49
N TRP A 297 -3.87 11.52 16.43
CA TRP A 297 -3.46 11.40 17.82
C TRP A 297 -3.22 9.94 18.14
N ARG A 298 -2.17 9.63 18.90
CA ARG A 298 -1.79 8.27 19.30
C ARG A 298 -1.44 8.24 20.78
N ARG A 299 -1.91 7.24 21.50
CA ARG A 299 -1.49 6.98 22.89
C ARG A 299 -1.52 5.50 23.21
N THR A 300 -0.52 5.06 23.96
CA THR A 300 -0.35 3.66 24.37
C THR A 300 -0.75 3.48 25.84
N TYR A 301 -1.60 2.49 26.11
CA TYR A 301 -2.07 2.14 27.45
C TYR A 301 -1.65 0.71 27.82
N ARG A 302 -1.32 0.46 29.09
CA ARG A 302 -1.06 -0.90 29.61
C ARG A 302 -2.38 -1.62 29.89
N THR A 303 -3.02 -2.11 28.83
CA THR A 303 -4.34 -2.75 28.91
C THR A 303 -4.49 -3.89 27.91
N THR A 304 -5.65 -4.53 27.93
CA THR A 304 -6.08 -5.54 26.95
C THR A 304 -7.24 -5.00 26.13
N GLU A 305 -7.37 -5.47 24.89
CA GLU A 305 -8.45 -5.06 23.98
C GLU A 305 -9.84 -5.24 24.61
N SER A 306 -10.06 -6.37 25.29
CA SER A 306 -11.32 -6.67 26.01
C SER A 306 -11.75 -5.63 27.04
N ARG A 307 -10.81 -4.83 27.58
CA ARG A 307 -11.13 -3.80 28.59
C ARG A 307 -11.50 -2.45 27.98
N ILE A 308 -11.19 -2.24 26.70
CA ILE A 308 -11.36 -0.95 26.04
C ILE A 308 -12.33 -1.00 24.86
N VAL A 309 -12.75 -2.18 24.39
CA VAL A 309 -13.68 -2.34 23.25
C VAL A 309 -14.94 -1.49 23.42
N GLU A 310 -15.60 -1.53 24.58
CA GLU A 310 -16.82 -0.75 24.83
C GLU A 310 -16.56 0.77 24.74
N VAL A 311 -15.39 1.22 25.22
CA VAL A 311 -14.98 2.63 25.14
C VAL A 311 -14.69 3.03 23.69
N LEU A 312 -14.04 2.16 22.90
CA LEU A 312 -13.76 2.43 21.49
C LEU A 312 -15.05 2.44 20.64
N GLU A 313 -16.01 1.56 20.93
CA GLU A 313 -17.33 1.55 20.28
C GLU A 313 -18.13 2.82 20.62
N ALA A 314 -18.09 3.27 21.87
CA ALA A 314 -18.67 4.53 22.30
C ALA A 314 -17.97 5.72 21.63
N ALA A 315 -16.64 5.73 21.53
CA ALA A 315 -15.88 6.77 20.83
C ALA A 315 -16.34 6.91 19.37
N GLY A 316 -16.49 5.80 18.64
CA GLY A 316 -16.96 5.82 17.26
C GLY A 316 -18.42 6.26 17.11
N THR A 317 -19.23 6.11 18.16
CA THR A 317 -20.64 6.53 18.16
C THR A 317 -20.80 8.00 18.55
N GLU A 318 -20.05 8.47 19.54
CA GLU A 318 -20.11 9.85 20.05
C GLU A 318 -19.32 10.84 19.17
N HIS A 319 -18.32 10.34 18.43
CA HIS A 319 -17.48 11.14 17.55
C HIS A 319 -17.44 10.56 16.12
N PRO A 320 -18.55 10.60 15.37
CA PRO A 320 -18.65 9.97 14.04
C PRO A 320 -17.71 10.60 12.99
N GLU A 321 -17.23 11.81 13.22
CA GLU A 321 -16.24 12.52 12.39
C GLU A 321 -14.78 12.08 12.68
N VAL A 322 -14.57 11.19 13.66
CA VAL A 322 -13.24 10.70 14.07
C VAL A 322 -13.11 9.21 13.81
N ARG A 323 -12.11 8.82 13.01
CA ARG A 323 -11.73 7.42 12.83
C ARG A 323 -10.98 6.94 14.06
N VAL A 324 -11.49 5.87 14.69
CA VAL A 324 -10.89 5.24 15.86
C VAL A 324 -10.23 3.91 15.46
N GLY A 325 -8.98 3.72 15.84
CA GLY A 325 -8.23 2.48 15.63
C GLY A 325 -7.54 2.02 16.91
N SER A 326 -7.32 0.71 17.03
CA SER A 326 -6.60 0.11 18.15
C SER A 326 -5.61 -0.95 17.67
N TYR A 327 -4.38 -0.90 18.17
CA TYR A 327 -3.28 -1.78 17.79
C TYR A 327 -2.69 -2.45 19.04
N PRO A 328 -3.10 -3.69 19.36
CA PRO A 328 -2.58 -4.42 20.51
C PRO A 328 -1.15 -4.92 20.26
N SER A 329 -0.33 -4.90 21.32
CA SER A 329 1.03 -5.44 21.33
C SER A 329 1.25 -6.28 22.59
N PHE A 330 2.02 -7.36 22.46
CA PHE A 330 2.35 -8.27 23.56
C PHE A 330 3.85 -8.28 23.80
N GLY A 331 4.27 -7.72 24.93
CA GLY A 331 5.66 -7.67 25.34
C GLY A 331 5.94 -8.53 26.58
N ALA A 332 7.22 -8.64 26.94
CA ALA A 332 7.64 -9.30 28.17
C ALA A 332 7.04 -8.65 29.44
N GLU A 333 6.70 -7.36 29.36
CA GLU A 333 6.08 -6.59 30.45
C GLU A 333 4.55 -6.62 30.46
N GLY A 334 3.91 -7.38 29.55
CA GLY A 334 2.46 -7.52 29.45
C GLY A 334 1.87 -7.00 28.13
N SER A 335 0.54 -6.89 28.12
CA SER A 335 -0.24 -6.39 26.99
C SER A 335 -0.29 -4.87 27.01
N THR A 336 -0.07 -4.25 25.86
CA THR A 336 -0.35 -2.84 25.62
C THR A 336 -1.29 -2.68 24.45
N VAL A 337 -2.04 -1.58 24.42
CA VAL A 337 -2.83 -1.20 23.24
C VAL A 337 -2.51 0.24 22.89
N GLU A 338 -2.09 0.48 21.65
CA GLU A 338 -2.01 1.81 21.07
C GLU A 338 -3.37 2.16 20.49
N ILE A 339 -3.97 3.26 20.93
CA ILE A 339 -5.20 3.81 20.38
C ILE A 339 -4.83 4.97 19.47
N VAL A 340 -5.43 5.00 18.29
CA VAL A 340 -5.20 6.01 17.26
C VAL A 340 -6.52 6.68 16.91
N LEU A 341 -6.56 8.01 17.01
CA LEU A 341 -7.68 8.83 16.56
C LEU A 341 -7.22 9.61 15.32
N LYS A 342 -8.05 9.66 14.28
CA LYS A 342 -7.78 10.45 13.07
C LYS A 342 -9.00 11.26 12.65
N SER A 343 -8.81 12.53 12.33
CA SER A 343 -9.85 13.36 11.72
C SER A 343 -9.24 14.52 10.95
N SER A 344 -9.98 15.00 9.96
CA SER A 344 -9.68 16.23 9.25
C SER A 344 -10.27 17.48 9.88
N ASP A 345 -11.10 17.31 10.90
CA ASP A 345 -11.60 18.38 11.76
C ASP A 345 -10.77 18.42 13.06
N PRO A 346 -9.91 19.44 13.25
CA PRO A 346 -9.08 19.57 14.45
C PRO A 346 -9.89 19.70 15.75
N ASP A 347 -11.06 20.33 15.69
CA ASP A 347 -11.90 20.53 16.88
C ASP A 347 -12.60 19.22 17.26
N ALA A 348 -13.09 18.47 16.27
CA ALA A 348 -13.64 17.13 16.49
C ALA A 348 -12.57 16.17 17.04
N LEU A 349 -11.34 16.21 16.50
CA LEU A 349 -10.22 15.41 16.99
C LEU A 349 -9.88 15.75 18.45
N ALA A 350 -9.80 17.04 18.79
CA ALA A 350 -9.52 17.49 20.15
C ALA A 350 -10.63 17.10 21.13
N ALA A 351 -11.89 17.18 20.72
CA ALA A 351 -13.03 16.74 21.52
C ALA A 351 -12.99 15.23 21.80
N ALA A 352 -12.75 14.41 20.76
CA ALA A 352 -12.64 12.96 20.90
C ALA A 352 -11.43 12.54 21.76
N GLN A 353 -10.30 13.23 21.62
CA GLN A 353 -9.14 13.03 22.49
C GLN A 353 -9.52 13.26 23.95
N ALA A 354 -10.10 14.43 24.28
CA ALA A 354 -10.41 14.79 25.65
C ALA A 354 -11.43 13.82 26.28
N TRP A 355 -12.41 13.38 25.50
CA TRP A 355 -13.39 12.38 25.91
C TRP A 355 -12.73 11.03 26.20
N LEU A 356 -11.91 10.53 25.27
CA LEU A 356 -11.25 9.22 25.40
C LEU A 356 -10.28 9.19 26.60
N GLU A 357 -9.53 10.27 26.80
CA GLU A 357 -8.65 10.41 27.95
C GLU A 357 -9.41 10.44 29.27
N GLY A 358 -10.65 10.96 29.28
CA GLY A 358 -11.56 10.91 30.43
C GLY A 358 -12.05 9.50 30.76
N GLU A 359 -12.48 8.75 29.76
CA GLU A 359 -12.99 7.38 29.92
C GLU A 359 -11.89 6.37 30.32
N LEU A 360 -10.66 6.60 29.85
CA LEU A 360 -9.52 5.72 30.15
C LEU A 360 -8.72 6.14 31.39
N GLN A 361 -9.22 7.09 32.20
CA GLN A 361 -8.56 7.49 33.44
C GLN A 361 -8.37 6.29 34.38
N GLY A 362 -7.11 6.04 34.77
CA GLY A 362 -6.74 4.96 35.69
C GLY A 362 -6.30 3.65 35.04
N LEU A 363 -6.10 3.62 33.71
CA LEU A 363 -5.52 2.48 32.97
C LEU A 363 -4.02 2.64 32.65
N ASP A 364 -3.37 3.69 33.15
CA ASP A 364 -1.93 3.97 32.94
C ASP A 364 -1.00 2.99 33.69
#